data_AF-A0A958PL24-F1
#
_entry.id   AF-A0A958PL24-F1
#
_cell.length_a   1.000
_cell.length_b   1.000
_cell.length_c   1.000
_cell.angle_alpha   90.00
_cell.angle_beta   90.00
_cell.angle_gamma   90.00
#
_symmetry.space_group_name_H-M   'P 1'
#
loop_
_entity.id
_entity.type
_entity.pdbx_description
1 polymer ?
#
loop_
_entity_poly.entity_id
_entity_poly.type
_entity_poly.pdbx_seq_one_letter_code
_entity_poly.pdbx_strand_id
1 'polypeptide(L)'
;MNKQKVVWVGQDVTNLRLRLGMTVSDLARRLSCSVDEVRTWRSETVVDSIHYNQLQGLLHIAEGNAVAMSHRPLADSVMSSNGLNQITEDELSDLMEGQ
;
A
#
# COMPACT_ATOMS: atom_id res chain seq x y z
N MET A 1 -19.58 -11.52 2.26
CA MET A 1 -18.29 -11.13 1.65
C MET A 1 -17.32 -12.29 1.80
N ASN A 2 -17.02 -12.99 0.70
CA ASN A 2 -16.01 -14.05 0.70
C ASN A 2 -14.66 -13.41 1.02
N LYS A 3 -14.14 -13.63 2.24
CA LYS A 3 -12.75 -13.34 2.58
C LYS A 3 -11.90 -14.36 1.82
N GLN A 4 -11.67 -14.10 0.55
CA GLN A 4 -10.75 -14.88 -0.26
C GLN A 4 -9.41 -14.78 0.45
N LYS A 5 -8.94 -15.90 1.01
CA LYS A 5 -7.70 -15.97 1.77
C LYS A 5 -6.59 -15.69 0.76
N VAL A 6 -6.07 -14.47 0.73
CA VAL A 6 -5.06 -14.04 -0.25
C VAL A 6 -3.82 -14.90 -0.02
N VAL A 7 -3.54 -15.81 -0.94
CA VAL A 7 -2.29 -16.58 -0.88
C VAL A 7 -1.21 -15.67 -1.44
N TRP A 8 -0.25 -15.29 -0.60
CA TRP A 8 0.90 -14.50 -1.04
C TRP A 8 1.86 -15.40 -1.80
N VAL A 9 2.06 -15.13 -3.09
CA VAL A 9 3.19 -15.71 -3.83
C VAL A 9 4.37 -14.74 -3.85
N GLY A 10 5.58 -15.27 -4.05
CA GLY A 10 6.81 -14.47 -4.10
C GLY A 10 6.74 -13.27 -5.06
N GLN A 11 5.99 -13.40 -6.17
CA GLN A 11 5.77 -12.29 -7.10
C GLN A 11 4.92 -11.16 -6.49
N ASP A 12 3.89 -11.49 -5.70
CA ASP A 12 3.05 -10.48 -5.03
C ASP A 12 3.87 -9.70 -4.01
N VAL A 13 4.69 -10.39 -3.24
CA VAL A 13 5.57 -9.77 -2.25
C VAL A 13 6.61 -8.87 -2.94
N THR A 14 7.15 -9.30 -4.08
CA THR A 14 8.05 -8.49 -4.90
C THR A 14 7.35 -7.22 -5.41
N ASN A 15 6.13 -7.36 -5.94
CA ASN A 15 5.35 -6.23 -6.45
C ASN A 15 5.01 -5.25 -5.32
N LEU A 16 4.58 -5.76 -4.16
CA LEU A 16 4.26 -4.95 -3.00
C LEU A 16 5.48 -4.16 -2.51
N ARG A 17 6.63 -4.82 -2.40
CA ARG A 17 7.91 -4.19 -2.04
C ARG A 17 8.25 -3.04 -2.98
N LEU A 18 8.13 -3.26 -4.29
CA LEU A 18 8.43 -2.24 -5.31
C LEU A 18 7.44 -1.07 -5.25
N ARG A 19 6.14 -1.34 -5.08
CA ARG A 19 5.10 -0.30 -4.92
C ARG A 19 5.37 0.60 -3.71
N LEU A 20 5.90 0.04 -2.63
CA LEU A 20 6.25 0.76 -1.42
C LEU A 20 7.65 1.38 -1.45
N GLY A 21 8.41 1.21 -2.55
CA GLY A 21 9.79 1.72 -2.65
C GLY A 21 10.78 1.07 -1.68
N MET A 22 10.49 -0.14 -1.20
CA MET A 22 11.30 -0.81 -0.18
C MET A 22 12.45 -1.62 -0.81
N THR A 23 13.60 -1.67 -0.14
CA THR A 23 14.64 -2.66 -0.46
C THR A 23 14.25 -4.05 0.07
N VAL A 24 14.96 -5.10 -0.35
CA VAL A 24 14.76 -6.45 0.20
C VAL A 24 15.07 -6.46 1.71
N SER A 25 16.11 -5.73 2.14
CA SER A 25 16.48 -5.60 3.55
C SER A 25 15.41 -4.88 4.37
N ASP A 26 14.78 -3.86 3.82
CA ASP A 26 13.68 -3.15 4.50
C ASP A 26 12.48 -4.06 4.73
N LEU A 27 12.11 -4.83 3.70
CA LEU A 27 11.02 -5.78 3.80
C LEU A 27 11.33 -6.86 4.84
N ALA A 28 12.53 -7.46 4.81
CA ALA A 28 12.95 -8.46 5.77
C ALA A 28 12.86 -7.94 7.22
N ARG A 29 13.33 -6.72 7.46
CA ARG A 29 13.21 -6.04 8.77
C ARG A 29 11.76 -5.84 9.19
N ARG A 30 10.87 -5.49 8.26
CA ARG A 30 9.45 -5.24 8.55
C ARG A 30 8.67 -6.53 8.84
N LEU A 31 9.09 -7.63 8.21
CA LEU A 31 8.52 -8.96 8.40
C LEU A 31 9.18 -9.73 9.54
N SER A 32 10.23 -9.18 10.16
CA SER A 32 11.04 -9.84 11.21
C SER A 32 11.66 -11.16 10.74
N CYS A 33 12.07 -11.23 9.48
CA CYS A 33 12.69 -12.40 8.87
C CYS A 33 14.07 -12.08 8.27
N SER A 34 14.78 -13.09 7.78
CA SER A 34 16.10 -12.88 7.17
C SER A 34 16.00 -12.37 5.72
N VAL A 35 17.02 -11.66 5.26
CA VAL A 35 17.11 -11.23 3.85
C VAL A 35 17.11 -12.43 2.91
N ASP A 36 17.76 -13.52 3.30
CA ASP A 36 17.84 -14.72 2.48
C ASP A 36 16.48 -15.44 2.39
N GLU A 37 15.69 -15.41 3.46
CA GLU A 37 14.30 -15.89 3.44
C GLU A 37 13.42 -15.08 2.48
N VAL A 38 13.54 -13.74 2.47
CA VAL A 38 12.81 -12.93 1.47
C VAL A 38 13.29 -13.25 0.05
N ARG A 39 14.59 -13.52 -0.14
CA ARG A 39 15.16 -13.89 -1.45
C ARG A 39 14.74 -15.29 -1.92
N THR A 40 14.39 -16.20 -1.00
CA THR A 40 13.91 -17.53 -1.35
C THR A 40 12.46 -17.53 -1.80
N TRP A 41 11.69 -16.47 -1.51
CA TRP A 41 10.35 -16.23 -2.07
C TRP A 41 10.40 -15.85 -3.56
N ARG A 42 11.05 -16.68 -4.37
CA ARG A 42 11.03 -16.57 -5.84
C ARG A 42 9.66 -16.98 -6.37
N SER A 43 9.37 -16.55 -7.61
CA SER A 43 8.13 -16.83 -8.36
C SER A 43 7.53 -18.18 -7.99
N GLU A 44 6.24 -18.20 -7.66
CA GLU A 44 5.44 -19.38 -7.26
C GLU A 44 5.69 -19.98 -5.87
N THR A 45 6.66 -19.46 -5.09
CA THR A 45 6.78 -19.85 -3.68
C THR A 45 5.64 -19.23 -2.88
N VAL A 46 4.82 -20.06 -2.24
CA VAL A 46 3.82 -19.61 -1.28
C VAL A 46 4.54 -19.14 -0.02
N VAL A 47 4.33 -17.89 0.35
CA VAL A 47 4.88 -17.34 1.59
C VAL A 47 4.13 -17.91 2.77
N ASP A 48 4.86 -18.30 3.81
CA ASP A 48 4.26 -18.88 5.00
C ASP A 48 3.24 -17.92 5.63
N SER A 49 2.18 -18.52 6.17
CA SER A 49 1.11 -17.90 6.93
C SER A 49 1.57 -17.01 8.07
N ILE A 50 2.78 -17.23 8.61
CA ILE A 50 3.38 -16.41 9.68
C ILE A 50 3.46 -14.93 9.25
N HIS A 51 3.81 -14.66 8.00
CA HIS A 51 3.99 -13.29 7.49
C HIS A 51 2.70 -12.67 6.92
N TYR A 52 1.60 -13.44 6.88
CA TYR A 52 0.37 -13.03 6.20
C TYR A 52 -0.17 -11.70 6.71
N ASN A 53 -0.29 -11.54 8.04
CA ASN A 53 -0.86 -10.33 8.63
C ASN A 53 0.00 -9.09 8.37
N GLN A 54 1.33 -9.23 8.40
CA GLN A 54 2.25 -8.13 8.13
C GLN A 54 2.21 -7.72 6.65
N LEU A 55 2.16 -8.69 5.74
CA LEU A 55 2.01 -8.45 4.31
C LEU A 55 0.66 -7.81 3.97
N GLN A 56 -0.42 -8.23 4.62
CA GLN A 56 -1.73 -7.57 4.51
C GLN A 56 -1.71 -6.12 5.01
N GLY A 57 -1.04 -5.85 6.14
CA GLY A 57 -0.87 -4.48 6.62
C GLY A 57 -0.10 -3.60 5.64
N LEU A 58 0.95 -4.15 5.03
CA LEU A 58 1.72 -3.45 3.99
C LEU A 58 0.90 -3.20 2.71
N LEU A 59 0.05 -4.15 2.31
CA LEU A 59 -0.88 -3.97 1.19
C LEU A 59 -1.83 -2.81 1.45
N HIS A 60 -2.42 -2.76 2.64
CA HIS A 60 -3.34 -1.68 3.01
C HIS A 60 -2.65 -0.30 2.96
N ILE A 61 -1.40 -0.21 3.42
CA ILE A 61 -0.60 1.03 3.29
C ILE A 61 -0.35 1.37 1.82
N ALA A 62 -0.01 0.39 0.99
CA ALA A 62 0.24 0.60 -0.44
C ALA A 62 -1.02 1.05 -1.19
N GLU A 63 -2.20 0.59 -0.77
CA GLU A 63 -3.49 1.02 -1.31
C GLU A 63 -3.87 2.42 -0.83
N GLY A 64 -3.70 2.73 0.45
CA GLY A 64 -3.93 4.08 0.99
C GLY A 64 -3.05 5.14 0.31
N ASN A 65 -1.77 4.83 0.07
CA ASN A 65 -0.88 5.72 -0.67
C ASN A 65 -1.35 5.97 -2.11
N ALA A 66 -1.88 4.95 -2.79
CA ALA A 66 -2.37 5.09 -4.15
C ALA A 66 -3.61 6.01 -4.22
N VAL A 67 -4.53 5.87 -3.26
CA VAL A 67 -5.72 6.74 -3.14
C VAL A 67 -5.30 8.19 -2.89
N ALA A 68 -4.45 8.44 -1.90
CA ALA A 68 -3.95 9.78 -1.60
C ALA A 68 -3.23 10.42 -2.80
N MET A 69 -2.46 9.64 -3.57
CA MET A 69 -1.81 10.12 -4.80
C MET A 69 -2.81 10.44 -5.91
N SER A 70 -3.89 9.68 -6.06
CA SER A 70 -4.94 9.98 -7.05
C SER A 70 -5.73 11.25 -6.72
N HIS A 71 -5.89 11.55 -5.43
CA HIS A 71 -6.66 12.72 -4.97
C HIS A 71 -5.83 14.02 -4.97
N ARG A 72 -4.49 13.93 -5.01
CA ARG A 72 -3.59 15.09 -4.97
C ARG A 72 -3.87 16.18 -6.01
N PRO A 73 -4.02 15.86 -7.32
CA PRO A 73 -4.28 16.90 -8.32
C PRO A 73 -5.59 17.64 -8.07
N LEU A 74 -6.60 16.92 -7.56
CA LEU A 74 -7.88 17.50 -7.22
C LEU A 74 -7.79 18.34 -5.94
N ALA A 75 -7.11 17.84 -4.90
CA ALA A 75 -6.83 18.59 -3.69
C ALA A 75 -6.10 19.91 -4.01
N ASP A 76 -5.08 19.87 -4.87
CA ASP A 76 -4.35 21.06 -5.30
C ASP A 76 -5.25 22.06 -6.03
N SER A 77 -6.13 21.57 -6.92
CA SER A 77 -7.11 22.40 -7.65
C SER A 77 -8.12 23.06 -6.69
N VAL A 78 -8.68 22.29 -5.75
CA VAL A 78 -9.63 22.77 -4.76
C VAL A 78 -8.96 23.77 -3.81
N MET A 79 -7.78 23.46 -3.30
CA MET A 79 -7.02 24.36 -2.43
C MET A 79 -6.68 25.67 -3.14
N SER A 80 -6.19 25.61 -4.38
CA SER A 80 -5.89 26.81 -5.17
C SER A 80 -7.13 27.64 -5.49
N SER A 81 -8.27 27.00 -5.79
CA SER A 81 -9.52 27.71 -6.14
C SER A 81 -10.17 28.37 -4.92
N ASN A 82 -9.98 27.81 -3.73
CA ASN A 82 -10.59 28.30 -2.49
C ASN A 82 -9.60 29.08 -1.58
N GLY A 83 -8.35 29.27 -2.02
CA GLY A 83 -7.32 29.95 -1.23
C GLY A 83 -6.93 29.21 0.06
N LEU A 84 -7.07 27.88 0.07
CA LEU A 84 -6.73 27.04 1.22
C LEU A 84 -5.27 26.60 1.14
N ASN A 85 -4.61 26.52 2.30
CA ASN A 85 -3.24 25.98 2.40
C ASN A 85 -3.22 24.50 2.80
N GLN A 86 -4.38 23.95 3.21
CA GLN A 86 -4.55 22.56 3.61
C GLN A 86 -6.03 22.17 3.42
N ILE A 87 -6.27 20.90 3.09
CA ILE A 87 -7.58 20.27 3.07
C ILE A 87 -7.43 18.82 3.57
N THR A 88 -8.41 18.33 4.34
CA THR A 88 -8.47 16.94 4.78
C THR A 88 -9.14 16.06 3.72
N GLU A 89 -8.99 14.74 3.83
CA GLU A 89 -9.60 13.80 2.88
C GLU A 89 -11.14 13.79 2.96
N ASP A 90 -11.69 13.95 4.18
CA ASP A 90 -13.14 14.06 4.39
C ASP A 90 -13.69 15.34 3.74
N GLU A 91 -13.04 16.48 3.97
CA GLU A 91 -13.43 17.76 3.34
C GLU A 91 -13.33 17.70 1.80
N LEU A 92 -12.31 17.01 1.27
CA LEU A 92 -12.19 16.81 -0.16
C LEU A 92 -13.31 15.93 -0.71
N SER A 93 -13.70 14.88 0.02
CA SER A 93 -14.76 13.95 -0.37
C SER A 93 -16.14 14.63 -0.35
N ASP A 94 -16.43 15.42 0.68
CA ASP A 94 -17.68 16.19 0.79
C ASP A 94 -17.84 17.17 -0.39
N LEU A 95 -16.73 17.78 -0.85
CA LEU A 95 -16.73 18.66 -2.01
C LEU A 95 -16.90 17.93 -3.34
N MET A 96 -16.57 16.63 -3.40
CA MET A 96 -16.78 15.79 -4.58
C MET A 96 -18.22 15.26 -4.68
N GLU A 97 -18.87 14.98 -3.55
CA GLU A 97 -20.25 14.48 -3.52
C GLU A 97 -21.30 15.60 -3.70
N GLY A 98 -20.90 16.86 -3.54
CA GLY A 98 -21.74 18.05 -3.70
C GLY A 98 -21.87 18.62 -5.12
N GLN A 99 -21.31 17.96 -6.15
CA GLN A 99 -21.40 18.35 -7.57
C GLN A 99 -22.32 17.42 -8.37
#